data_AF-A0A1E1WS75-F1
#
_entry.id   AF-A0A1E1WS75-F1
#
_cell.length_a   1.000
_cell.length_b   1.000
_cell.length_c   1.000
_cell.angle_alpha   90.00
_cell.angle_beta   90.00
_cell.angle_gamma   90.00
#
_symmetry.space_group_name_H-M   'P 1'
#
loop_
_entity.id
_entity.type
_entity.pdbx_description
1 polymer ?
#
loop_
_entity_poly.entity_id
_entity_poly.type
_entity_poly.pdbx_seq_one_letter_code
_entity_poly.pdbx_strand_id
1 'polypeptide(L)'
;DSTTVDNEYTENPEQKAKRLKFITSASAIRNKAQEAEQLLDKPLTDVKLNDEQARELEEKLSQNLAIVNSAIAALIQSKTDRQNPNYDVAKQAIETVSDLIPGIITDSNALSASCKDEASRQAMLKDIHKWCDAIRAVCDSAGSHDLAEFVSSAQQFAVSSNRLNFVFKPRKISPKEQQVLQLS
;
A
#
# COMPACT_ATOMS: atom_id res chain seq x y z
N ASP A 1 21.60 34.60 28.52
CA ASP A 1 22.14 33.27 28.18
C ASP A 1 21.03 32.30 27.87
N SER A 2 20.80 32.10 26.57
CA SER A 2 19.95 31.05 26.04
C SER A 2 20.84 29.86 25.72
N THR A 3 20.72 28.78 26.50
CA THR A 3 21.33 27.49 26.14
C THR A 3 20.19 26.58 25.72
N THR A 4 19.83 26.66 24.45
CA THR A 4 19.05 25.62 23.78
C THR A 4 19.98 24.42 23.67
N VAL A 5 19.76 23.42 24.52
CA VAL A 5 20.47 22.15 24.43
C VAL A 5 19.83 21.42 23.25
N ASP A 6 20.42 21.58 22.06
CA ASP A 6 20.16 20.70 20.93
C ASP A 6 20.64 19.31 21.33
N ASN A 7 19.73 18.53 21.92
CA ASN A 7 19.96 17.14 22.28
C ASN A 7 19.96 16.34 20.98
N GLU A 8 21.09 16.35 20.28
CA GLU A 8 21.35 15.60 19.06
C GLU A 8 21.31 14.10 19.42
N TYR A 9 20.14 13.49 19.21
CA TYR A 9 19.91 12.08 19.51
C TYR A 9 20.86 11.24 18.65
N THR A 10 21.95 10.76 19.26
CA THR A 10 22.94 9.93 18.57
C THR A 10 22.39 8.51 18.50
N GLU A 11 21.95 8.09 17.32
CA GLU A 11 21.45 6.73 17.07
C GLU A 11 22.51 5.71 17.51
N ASN A 12 22.16 4.82 18.44
CA ASN A 12 23.09 3.79 18.92
C ASN A 12 23.36 2.74 17.82
N PRO A 13 24.46 1.96 17.89
CA PRO A 13 24.82 1.01 16.84
C PRO A 13 23.76 -0.04 16.55
N GLU A 14 22.98 -0.47 17.55
CA GLU A 14 21.91 -1.45 17.39
C GLU A 14 20.73 -0.85 16.63
N GLN A 15 20.28 0.34 17.02
CA GLN A 15 19.23 1.10 16.33
C GLN A 15 19.60 1.36 14.86
N LYS A 16 20.85 1.79 14.63
CA LYS A 16 21.38 1.97 13.27
C LYS A 16 21.34 0.69 12.44
N ALA A 17 21.72 -0.45 13.03
CA ALA A 17 21.66 -1.74 12.35
C ALA A 17 20.21 -2.16 12.02
N LYS A 18 19.26 -1.94 12.94
CA LYS A 18 17.84 -2.20 12.70
C LYS A 18 17.27 -1.30 11.61
N ARG A 19 17.61 -0.01 11.63
CA ARG A 19 17.24 0.96 10.59
C ARG A 19 17.78 0.56 9.21
N LEU A 20 19.05 0.17 9.11
CA LEU A 20 19.64 -0.28 7.84
C LEU A 20 18.98 -1.55 7.28
N LYS A 21 18.68 -2.52 8.14
CA LYS A 21 17.92 -3.72 7.76
C LYS A 21 16.54 -3.34 7.24
N PHE A 22 15.86 -2.45 7.96
CA PHE A 22 14.55 -1.94 7.57
C PHE A 22 14.56 -1.25 6.20
N ILE A 23 15.53 -0.36 5.94
CA ILE A 23 15.70 0.31 4.63
C ILE A 23 15.92 -0.71 3.52
N THR A 24 16.76 -1.72 3.78
CA THR A 24 17.03 -2.80 2.82
C THR A 24 15.76 -3.58 2.49
N SER A 25 14.96 -3.93 3.51
CA SER A 25 13.66 -4.59 3.34
C SER A 25 12.68 -3.72 2.54
N ALA A 26 12.58 -2.42 2.85
CA ALA A 26 11.72 -1.48 2.13
C ALA A 26 12.09 -1.39 0.64
N SER A 27 13.39 -1.32 0.33
CA SER A 27 13.88 -1.33 -1.06
C SER A 27 13.53 -2.63 -1.78
N ALA A 28 13.68 -3.79 -1.13
CA ALA A 28 13.31 -5.06 -1.73
C ALA A 28 11.81 -5.14 -2.07
N ILE A 29 10.94 -4.54 -1.25
CA ILE A 29 9.50 -4.51 -1.50
C ILE A 29 9.13 -3.57 -2.64
N ARG A 30 9.77 -2.42 -2.72
CA ARG A 30 9.62 -1.54 -3.89
C ARG A 30 9.89 -2.32 -5.18
N ASN A 31 10.97 -3.10 -5.21
CA ASN A 31 11.32 -3.90 -6.38
C ASN A 31 10.28 -4.97 -6.66
N LYS A 32 9.83 -5.72 -5.64
CA LYS A 32 8.74 -6.71 -5.80
C LYS A 32 7.43 -6.09 -6.29
N ALA A 33 7.05 -4.92 -5.78
CA ALA A 33 5.86 -4.22 -6.21
C ALA A 33 5.97 -3.81 -7.68
N GLN A 34 7.13 -3.32 -8.11
CA GLN A 34 7.42 -2.99 -9.50
C GLN A 34 7.41 -4.23 -10.41
N GLU A 35 8.02 -5.34 -9.98
CA GLU A 35 8.02 -6.60 -10.74
C GLU A 35 6.60 -7.18 -10.88
N ALA A 36 5.81 -7.14 -9.81
CA ALA A 36 4.43 -7.61 -9.85
C ALA A 36 3.57 -6.68 -10.71
N GLU A 37 3.77 -5.36 -10.64
CA GLU A 37 3.07 -4.38 -11.47
C GLU A 37 3.28 -4.63 -12.98
N GLN A 38 4.48 -5.06 -13.40
CA GLN A 38 4.74 -5.44 -14.80
C GLN A 38 3.87 -6.61 -15.30
N LEU A 39 3.23 -7.37 -14.39
CA LEU A 39 2.27 -8.41 -14.77
C LEU A 39 0.95 -7.82 -15.29
N LEU A 40 0.63 -6.57 -14.94
CA LEU A 40 -0.58 -5.88 -15.40
C LEU A 40 -0.50 -5.49 -16.88
N ASP A 41 0.72 -5.29 -17.40
CA ASP A 41 0.97 -4.98 -18.81
C ASP A 41 0.94 -6.21 -19.72
N LYS A 42 0.85 -7.42 -19.15
CA LYS A 42 0.83 -8.65 -19.93
C LYS A 42 -0.53 -8.84 -20.61
N PRO A 43 -0.56 -9.41 -21.83
CA PRO A 43 -1.80 -9.76 -22.49
C PRO A 43 -2.67 -10.66 -21.61
N LEU A 44 -3.97 -10.39 -21.60
CA LEU A 44 -4.93 -11.13 -20.81
C LEU A 44 -4.89 -12.63 -21.13
N THR A 45 -4.99 -13.46 -20.10
CA THR A 45 -5.49 -14.83 -20.26
C THR A 45 -7.00 -14.78 -20.43
N ASP A 46 -7.54 -15.44 -21.46
CA ASP A 46 -8.97 -15.48 -21.84
C ASP A 46 -9.90 -16.14 -20.79
N VAL A 47 -9.42 -16.37 -19.56
CA VAL A 47 -10.17 -17.01 -18.49
C VAL A 47 -11.08 -15.98 -17.84
N LYS A 48 -12.34 -15.97 -18.27
CA LYS A 48 -13.41 -15.26 -17.54
C LYS A 48 -13.78 -16.03 -16.28
N LEU A 49 -13.80 -15.33 -15.16
CA LEU A 49 -14.35 -15.85 -13.91
C LEU A 49 -15.87 -15.91 -14.03
N ASN A 50 -16.48 -16.92 -13.41
CA ASN A 50 -17.93 -16.87 -13.17
C ASN A 50 -18.25 -15.94 -11.99
N ASP A 51 -19.54 -15.61 -11.81
CA ASP A 51 -19.98 -14.66 -10.79
C ASP A 51 -19.56 -15.05 -9.36
N GLU A 52 -19.56 -16.34 -9.03
CA GLU A 52 -19.16 -16.82 -7.70
C GLU A 52 -17.65 -16.69 -7.50
N GLN A 53 -16.85 -17.08 -8.50
CA GLN A 53 -15.40 -16.92 -8.46
C GLN A 53 -14.99 -15.45 -8.39
N ALA A 54 -15.68 -14.56 -9.13
CA ALA A 54 -15.45 -13.13 -9.06
C ALA A 54 -15.74 -12.59 -7.65
N ARG A 55 -16.87 -13.00 -7.04
CA ARG A 55 -17.27 -12.59 -5.69
C ARG A 55 -16.29 -13.07 -4.61
N GLU A 56 -15.83 -14.31 -4.69
CA GLU A 56 -14.80 -14.85 -3.79
C GLU A 56 -13.48 -14.07 -3.91
N LEU A 57 -13.10 -13.73 -5.16
CA LEU A 57 -11.87 -12.99 -5.43
C LEU A 57 -11.96 -11.53 -4.94
N GLU A 58 -13.09 -10.87 -5.15
CA GLU A 58 -13.41 -9.55 -4.59
C GLU A 58 -13.32 -9.54 -3.06
N GLU A 59 -13.83 -10.58 -2.40
CA GLU A 59 -13.76 -10.73 -0.96
C GLU A 59 -12.33 -10.92 -0.45
N LYS A 60 -11.58 -11.83 -1.08
CA LYS A 60 -10.16 -12.06 -0.78
C LYS A 60 -9.33 -10.79 -0.97
N LEU A 61 -9.54 -10.07 -2.07
CA LEU A 61 -8.87 -8.81 -2.37
C LEU A 61 -9.17 -7.73 -1.33
N SER A 62 -10.42 -7.59 -0.93
CA SER A 62 -10.83 -6.64 0.11
C SER A 62 -10.20 -6.97 1.48
N GLN A 63 -10.13 -8.25 1.85
CA GLN A 63 -9.46 -8.70 3.07
C GLN A 63 -7.95 -8.43 3.03
N ASN A 64 -7.30 -8.78 1.92
CA ASN A 64 -5.86 -8.54 1.73
C ASN A 64 -5.54 -7.04 1.78
N LEU A 65 -6.34 -6.18 1.14
CA LEU A 65 -6.19 -4.73 1.25
C LEU A 65 -6.33 -4.23 2.69
N ALA A 66 -7.28 -4.78 3.46
CA ALA A 66 -7.44 -4.40 4.87
C ALA A 66 -6.20 -4.77 5.70
N ILE A 67 -5.58 -5.93 5.44
CA ILE A 67 -4.34 -6.35 6.09
C ILE A 67 -3.19 -5.41 5.71
N VAL A 68 -3.03 -5.07 4.42
CA VAL A 68 -2.01 -4.10 3.98
C VAL A 68 -2.23 -2.74 4.64
N ASN A 69 -3.47 -2.24 4.71
CA ASN A 69 -3.79 -0.98 5.38
C ASN A 69 -3.42 -1.01 6.87
N SER A 70 -3.71 -2.11 7.55
CA SER A 70 -3.32 -2.30 8.95
C SER A 70 -1.80 -2.32 9.14
N ALA A 71 -1.08 -3.00 8.24
CA ALA A 71 0.38 -3.03 8.26
C ALA A 71 0.98 -1.62 8.04
N ILE A 72 0.46 -0.84 7.09
CA ILE A 72 0.91 0.55 6.89
C ILE A 72 0.60 1.42 8.12
N ALA A 73 -0.55 1.25 8.78
CA ALA A 73 -0.85 1.95 10.02
C ALA A 73 0.12 1.57 11.16
N ALA A 74 0.50 0.30 11.27
CA ALA A 74 1.51 -0.16 12.22
C ALA A 74 2.90 0.42 11.90
N LEU A 75 3.24 0.50 10.61
CA LEU A 75 4.47 1.15 10.15
C LEU A 75 4.50 2.62 10.56
N ILE A 76 3.40 3.36 10.37
CA ILE A 76 3.30 4.76 10.81
C ILE A 76 3.55 4.86 12.32
N GLN A 77 2.82 4.09 13.11
CA GLN A 77 2.94 4.10 14.57
C GLN A 77 4.36 3.77 15.05
N SER A 78 5.03 2.84 14.37
CA SER A 78 6.41 2.46 14.69
C SER A 78 7.44 3.59 14.50
N LYS A 79 7.09 4.62 13.71
CA LYS A 79 7.96 5.76 13.41
C LYS A 79 7.51 7.07 14.06
N THR A 80 6.36 7.10 14.73
CA THR A 80 5.81 8.33 15.35
C THR A 80 6.68 8.81 16.51
N ASP A 81 7.23 7.90 17.32
CA ASP A 81 8.25 8.24 18.31
C ASP A 81 9.60 8.42 17.61
N ARG A 82 9.97 9.69 17.37
CA ARG A 82 11.23 10.03 16.70
C ARG A 82 12.46 9.73 17.53
N GLN A 83 12.33 9.66 18.85
CA GLN A 83 13.44 9.36 19.75
C GLN A 83 13.67 7.87 19.85
N ASN A 84 12.60 7.07 19.80
CA ASN A 84 12.71 5.62 19.86
C ASN A 84 11.83 4.91 18.81
N PRO A 85 12.21 4.97 17.52
CA PRO A 85 11.48 4.23 16.48
C PRO A 85 11.55 2.73 16.74
N ASN A 86 10.43 2.05 16.52
CA ASN A 86 10.33 0.60 16.64
C ASN A 86 10.58 -0.07 15.27
N TYR A 87 11.85 -0.19 14.88
CA TYR A 87 12.21 -0.79 13.60
C TYR A 87 11.86 -2.28 13.47
N ASP A 88 11.63 -2.99 14.58
CA ASP A 88 11.19 -4.38 14.54
C ASP A 88 9.74 -4.47 14.05
N VAL A 89 8.84 -3.63 14.59
CA VAL A 89 7.46 -3.49 14.09
C VAL A 89 7.45 -2.94 12.66
N ALA A 90 8.29 -1.95 12.37
CA ALA A 90 8.41 -1.35 11.04
C ALA A 90 8.77 -2.42 9.99
N LYS A 91 9.75 -3.28 10.30
CA LYS A 91 10.18 -4.38 9.44
C LYS A 91 9.05 -5.40 9.25
N GLN A 92 8.38 -5.82 10.32
CA GLN A 92 7.28 -6.79 10.22
C GLN A 92 6.11 -6.27 9.38
N ALA A 93 5.76 -4.99 9.53
CA ALA A 93 4.74 -4.34 8.72
C ALA A 93 5.11 -4.38 7.23
N ILE A 94 6.34 -3.99 6.91
CA ILE A 94 6.87 -3.98 5.56
C ILE A 94 6.92 -5.42 4.98
N GLU A 95 7.34 -6.42 5.74
CA GLU A 95 7.31 -7.84 5.32
C GLU A 95 5.89 -8.34 5.02
N THR A 96 4.92 -8.00 5.86
CA THR A 96 3.50 -8.34 5.62
C THR A 96 3.00 -7.76 4.30
N VAL A 97 3.38 -6.52 3.99
CA VAL A 97 3.06 -5.86 2.72
C VAL A 97 3.75 -6.59 1.55
N SER A 98 5.02 -6.99 1.72
CA SER A 98 5.80 -7.77 0.74
C SER A 98 5.10 -9.02 0.27
N ASP A 99 4.53 -9.76 1.22
CA ASP A 99 3.99 -11.09 0.97
C ASP A 99 2.63 -11.03 0.28
N LEU A 100 1.87 -9.95 0.50
CA LEU A 100 0.52 -9.81 -0.04
C LEU A 100 0.46 -9.15 -1.42
N ILE A 101 1.39 -8.24 -1.74
CA ILE A 101 1.35 -7.47 -3.00
C ILE A 101 1.26 -8.36 -4.26
N PRO A 102 2.11 -9.39 -4.44
CA PRO A 102 2.06 -10.19 -5.66
C PRO A 102 0.71 -10.90 -5.84
N GLY A 103 0.12 -11.37 -4.75
CA GLY A 103 -1.19 -12.00 -4.74
C GLY A 103 -2.30 -11.01 -5.09
N ILE A 104 -2.29 -9.82 -4.46
CA ILE A 104 -3.25 -8.75 -4.75
C ILE A 104 -3.20 -8.37 -6.23
N ILE A 105 -2.01 -8.16 -6.80
CA ILE A 105 -1.87 -7.75 -8.20
C ILE A 105 -2.35 -8.85 -9.15
N THR A 106 -1.98 -10.11 -8.87
CA THR A 106 -2.41 -11.27 -9.67
C THR A 106 -3.93 -11.43 -9.67
N ASP A 107 -4.53 -11.41 -8.48
CA ASP A 107 -5.97 -11.54 -8.28
C ASP A 107 -6.72 -10.36 -8.90
N SER A 108 -6.19 -9.13 -8.76
CA SER A 108 -6.80 -7.94 -9.35
C SER A 108 -6.75 -7.95 -10.87
N ASN A 109 -5.66 -8.48 -11.46
CA ASN A 109 -5.56 -8.64 -12.91
C ASN A 109 -6.60 -9.65 -13.43
N ALA A 110 -6.75 -10.79 -12.75
CA ALA A 110 -7.76 -11.80 -13.08
C ALA A 110 -9.19 -11.25 -12.95
N LEU A 111 -9.46 -10.46 -11.92
CA LEU A 111 -10.75 -9.78 -11.75
C LEU A 111 -11.00 -8.77 -12.88
N SER A 112 -9.98 -8.01 -13.30
CA SER A 112 -10.08 -7.04 -14.38
C SER A 112 -10.46 -7.69 -15.72
N ALA A 113 -10.00 -8.92 -15.99
CA ALA A 113 -10.37 -9.69 -17.17
C ALA A 113 -11.87 -10.02 -17.25
N SER A 114 -12.54 -9.98 -16.09
CA SER A 114 -13.97 -10.27 -15.95
C SER A 114 -14.85 -9.00 -15.98
N CYS A 115 -14.25 -7.81 -16.19
CA CYS A 115 -15.01 -6.57 -16.37
C CYS A 115 -15.93 -6.65 -17.60
N LYS A 116 -17.08 -5.96 -17.51
CA LYS A 116 -18.13 -5.97 -18.55
C LYS A 116 -17.72 -5.25 -19.83
N ASP A 117 -16.85 -4.26 -19.69
CA ASP A 117 -16.39 -3.39 -20.77
C ASP A 117 -14.94 -2.94 -20.53
N GLU A 118 -14.29 -2.54 -21.62
CA GLU A 118 -12.89 -2.14 -21.63
C GLU A 118 -12.63 -0.87 -20.81
N ALA A 119 -13.57 0.07 -20.74
CA ALA A 119 -13.39 1.30 -19.97
C ALA A 119 -13.36 1.01 -18.46
N SER A 120 -14.27 0.15 -17.98
CA SER A 120 -14.28 -0.35 -16.60
C SER A 120 -12.98 -1.09 -16.26
N ARG A 121 -12.49 -1.93 -17.19
CA ARG A 121 -11.21 -2.64 -17.02
C ARG A 121 -10.03 -1.69 -16.88
N GLN A 122 -9.91 -0.73 -17.81
CA GLN A 122 -8.83 0.26 -17.79
C GLN A 122 -8.87 1.14 -16.53
N ALA A 123 -10.06 1.48 -16.04
CA ALA A 123 -10.21 2.19 -14.77
C ALA A 123 -9.70 1.37 -13.60
N MET A 124 -10.03 0.07 -13.53
CA MET A 124 -9.51 -0.83 -12.48
C MET A 124 -7.98 -0.97 -12.55
N LEU A 125 -7.41 -1.19 -13.74
CA LEU A 125 -5.95 -1.30 -13.92
C LEU A 125 -5.23 -0.02 -13.49
N LYS A 126 -5.75 1.15 -13.89
CA LYS A 126 -5.22 2.45 -13.47
C LYS A 126 -5.21 2.60 -11.95
N ASP A 127 -6.21 2.05 -11.26
CA ASP A 127 -6.33 2.14 -9.81
C ASP A 127 -5.34 1.19 -9.11
N ILE A 128 -5.09 0.02 -9.69
CA ILE A 128 -4.05 -0.90 -9.21
C ILE A 128 -2.66 -0.28 -9.40
N HIS A 129 -2.36 0.35 -10.55
CA HIS A 129 -1.10 1.06 -10.76
C HIS A 129 -0.88 2.16 -9.73
N LYS A 130 -1.87 3.02 -9.51
CA LYS A 130 -1.80 4.07 -8.47
C LYS A 130 -1.59 3.52 -7.07
N TRP A 131 -2.14 2.35 -6.77
CA TRP A 131 -1.92 1.68 -5.50
C TRP A 131 -0.49 1.16 -5.37
N CYS A 132 0.07 0.57 -6.44
CA CYS A 132 1.47 0.15 -6.51
C CYS A 132 2.42 1.35 -6.36
N ASP A 133 2.16 2.45 -7.05
CA ASP A 133 2.88 3.72 -6.91
C ASP A 133 2.91 4.19 -5.46
N ALA A 134 1.77 4.20 -4.79
CA ALA A 134 1.66 4.66 -3.42
C ALA A 134 2.42 3.76 -2.44
N ILE A 135 2.43 2.44 -2.65
CA ILE A 135 3.28 1.51 -1.87
C ILE A 135 4.75 1.86 -2.05
N ARG A 136 5.20 2.09 -3.29
CA ARG A 136 6.60 2.44 -3.57
C ARG A 136 6.97 3.76 -2.89
N ALA A 137 6.12 4.76 -2.97
CA ALA A 137 6.32 6.04 -2.29
C ALA A 137 6.44 5.88 -0.76
N VAL A 138 5.60 5.04 -0.14
CA VAL A 138 5.72 4.69 1.28
C VAL A 138 7.06 4.01 1.57
N CYS A 139 7.48 3.04 0.75
CA CYS A 139 8.75 2.33 0.96
C CYS A 139 9.97 3.27 0.81
N ASP A 140 9.94 4.18 -0.17
CA ASP A 140 11.01 5.14 -0.43
C ASP A 140 11.15 6.16 0.71
N SER A 141 10.03 6.76 1.11
CA SER A 141 10.00 7.73 2.21
C SER A 141 10.19 7.07 3.58
N ALA A 142 9.88 5.78 3.73
CA ALA A 142 10.09 5.09 4.99
C ALA A 142 11.57 5.01 5.38
N GLY A 143 12.49 4.98 4.42
CA GLY A 143 13.93 5.04 4.72
C GLY A 143 14.46 6.43 5.07
N SER A 144 13.71 7.48 4.80
CA SER A 144 14.11 8.87 5.02
C SER A 144 13.94 9.29 6.48
N HIS A 145 14.67 10.35 6.88
CA HIS A 145 14.48 11.03 8.16
C HIS A 145 13.33 12.04 8.10
N ASP A 146 12.73 12.25 6.92
CA ASP A 146 11.61 13.17 6.73
C ASP A 146 10.30 12.46 7.08
N LEU A 147 9.86 12.62 8.33
CA LEU A 147 8.60 12.04 8.79
C LEU A 147 7.40 12.68 8.07
N ALA A 148 7.49 13.93 7.62
CA ALA A 148 6.38 14.60 6.94
C ALA A 148 6.16 14.01 5.54
N GLU A 149 7.24 13.79 4.79
CA GLU A 149 7.21 13.09 3.50
C GLU A 149 6.65 11.67 3.65
N PHE A 150 7.08 10.95 4.69
CA PHE A 150 6.59 9.60 4.96
C PHE A 150 5.10 9.56 5.30
N VAL A 151 4.63 10.47 6.17
CA VAL A 151 3.20 10.56 6.51
C VAL A 151 2.36 10.95 5.29
N SER A 152 2.83 11.89 4.47
CA SER A 152 2.18 12.26 3.22
C SER A 152 2.05 11.07 2.27
N SER A 153 3.13 10.31 2.08
CA SER A 153 3.13 9.09 1.27
C SER A 153 2.12 8.06 1.81
N ALA A 154 2.05 7.88 3.13
CA ALA A 154 1.11 6.96 3.76
C ALA A 154 -0.36 7.41 3.62
N GLN A 155 -0.63 8.72 3.65
CA GLN A 155 -1.96 9.27 3.38
C GLN A 155 -2.38 9.01 1.93
N GLN A 156 -1.49 9.23 0.96
CA GLN A 156 -1.75 8.92 -0.45
C GLN A 156 -2.03 7.44 -0.66
N PHE A 157 -1.27 6.56 0.01
CA PHE A 157 -1.54 5.13 0.03
C PHE A 157 -2.94 4.80 0.57
N ALA A 158 -3.37 5.43 1.67
CA ALA A 158 -4.71 5.21 2.22
C ALA A 158 -5.82 5.64 1.24
N VAL A 159 -5.63 6.76 0.53
CA VAL A 159 -6.56 7.23 -0.52
C VAL A 159 -6.64 6.23 -1.66
N SER A 160 -5.50 5.79 -2.21
CA SER A 160 -5.46 4.80 -3.29
C SER A 160 -6.09 3.46 -2.87
N SER A 161 -5.79 2.99 -1.65
CA SER A 161 -6.33 1.74 -1.12
C SER A 161 -7.84 1.79 -0.90
N ASN A 162 -8.38 2.92 -0.41
CA ASN A 162 -9.82 3.10 -0.27
C ASN A 162 -10.52 3.06 -1.62
N ARG A 163 -9.96 3.73 -2.63
CA ARG A 163 -10.50 3.71 -4.01
C ARG A 163 -10.50 2.30 -4.58
N LEU A 164 -9.43 1.53 -4.39
CA LEU A 164 -9.34 0.16 -4.86
C LEU A 164 -10.32 -0.77 -4.12
N ASN A 165 -10.55 -0.55 -2.83
CA ASN A 165 -11.57 -1.29 -2.07
C ASN A 165 -13.00 -1.01 -2.56
N PHE A 166 -13.31 0.21 -3.03
CA PHE A 166 -14.60 0.50 -3.69
C PHE A 166 -14.74 -0.22 -5.03
N VAL A 167 -13.62 -0.45 -5.74
CA VAL A 167 -13.60 -1.20 -7.00
C VAL A 167 -13.86 -2.68 -6.75
N PHE A 168 -13.28 -3.27 -5.70
CA PHE A 168 -13.48 -4.69 -5.37
C PHE A 168 -14.78 -4.97 -4.64
N LYS A 169 -15.25 -4.05 -3.79
CA LYS A 169 -16.54 -4.14 -3.14
C LYS A 169 -17.29 -2.83 -3.38
N PRO A 170 -17.94 -2.67 -4.54
CA PRO A 170 -18.86 -1.56 -4.73
C PRO A 170 -20.00 -1.74 -3.74
N ARG A 171 -19.92 -1.04 -2.60
CA ARG A 171 -21.07 -0.90 -1.69
C ARG A 171 -22.22 -0.35 -2.52
N LYS A 172 -23.46 -0.67 -2.13
CA LYS A 172 -24.59 0.19 -2.50
C LYS A 172 -24.34 1.54 -1.83
N ILE A 173 -23.61 2.42 -2.50
CA ILE A 173 -23.27 3.76 -2.02
C ILE A 173 -24.60 4.46 -1.76
N SER A 174 -24.83 4.85 -0.52
CA SER A 174 -26.00 5.67 -0.23
C SER A 174 -25.83 7.03 -0.92
N PRO A 175 -26.90 7.70 -1.38
CA PRO A 175 -26.78 8.99 -2.08
C PRO A 175 -25.94 10.05 -1.33
N LYS A 176 -25.84 9.94 0.00
CA LYS A 176 -25.02 10.81 0.85
C LYS A 176 -23.52 10.56 0.72
N GLU A 177 -23.09 9.30 0.59
CA GLU A 177 -21.67 8.95 0.42
C GLU A 177 -21.17 9.29 -1.00
N GLN A 178 -22.07 9.26 -1.98
CA GLN A 178 -21.76 9.63 -3.37
C GLN A 178 -21.42 11.13 -3.51
N GLN A 179 -22.04 11.99 -2.70
CA GLN A 179 -21.72 13.42 -2.65
C GLN A 179 -20.34 13.70 -2.06
N VAL A 180 -19.87 12.89 -1.10
CA VAL A 180 -18.54 13.07 -0.48
C VAL A 180 -17.42 12.67 -1.44
N LEU A 181 -17.63 11.60 -2.23
CA LEU A 181 -16.66 11.12 -3.23
C LEU A 181 -16.50 12.05 -4.44
N GLN A 182 -17.50 12.88 -4.76
CA GLN A 182 -17.41 13.86 -5.85
C GLN A 182 -16.75 15.19 -5.45
N LEU A 183 -16.50 15.38 -4.16
CA LEU A 183 -15.89 16.60 -3.60
C LEU A 183 -14.40 16.43 -3.25
N SER A 184 -13.81 15.27 -3.57
CA SER A 184 -12.41 14.91 -3.27
C SER A 184 -11.55 14.88 -4.54
#